data_AF-A0A060C663-F1
#
_entry.id   AF-A0A060C663-F1
#
_cell.length_a   1.000
_cell.length_b   1.000
_cell.length_c   1.000
_cell.angle_alpha   90.00
_cell.angle_beta   90.00
_cell.angle_gamma   90.00
#
_symmetry.space_group_name_H-M   'P 1'
#
loop_
_entity.id
_entity.type
_entity.pdbx_description
1 polymer ?
#
loop_
_entity_poly.entity_id
_entity_poly.type
_entity_poly.pdbx_seq_one_letter_code
_entity_poly.pdbx_strand_id
1 'polypeptide(L)'
;LTSRDNAWLRLQRAGHASFVETQGGTWVMAHLCARPVLGKSLTGRETALQPVVWEDDWPRVAGGGHAPLDAFEVAGLPDAAAEFVARQPPEHDDFSDGLGDFYSSMRVPLGDDASVDAGVLTLTGRESMFSCYQVTLLARRQQEARCTAETSMRLRRP
;
A
#
# COMPACT_ATOMS: atom_id res chain seq x y z
N LEU A 1 7.46 -8.64 18.45
CA LEU A 1 7.32 -8.91 17.00
C LEU A 1 8.66 -8.71 16.31
N THR A 2 9.18 -9.73 15.64
CA THR A 2 10.34 -9.67 14.74
C THR A 2 10.32 -10.86 13.78
N SER A 3 10.72 -10.62 12.53
CA SER A 3 10.96 -11.67 11.54
C SER A 3 12.45 -12.00 11.37
N ARG A 4 13.33 -11.35 12.14
CA ARG A 4 14.80 -11.42 12.00
C ARG A 4 15.33 -12.85 12.06
N ASP A 5 14.74 -13.66 12.92
CA ASP A 5 15.29 -14.97 13.31
C ASP A 5 14.81 -16.11 12.40
N ASN A 6 13.94 -15.82 11.43
CA ASN A 6 13.42 -16.82 10.51
C ASN A 6 13.24 -16.24 9.08
N ALA A 7 14.19 -16.59 8.20
CA ALA A 7 14.19 -16.16 6.81
C ALA A 7 13.09 -16.81 5.94
N TRP A 8 12.41 -17.85 6.45
CA TRP A 8 11.34 -18.56 5.74
C TRP A 8 9.95 -17.96 5.96
N LEU A 9 9.82 -16.98 6.86
CA LEU A 9 8.55 -16.28 7.04
C LEU A 9 8.18 -15.53 5.76
N ARG A 10 6.92 -15.61 5.37
CA ARG A 10 6.37 -14.85 4.23
C ARG A 10 6.45 -13.35 4.48
N LEU A 11 6.12 -12.92 5.69
CA LEU A 11 6.22 -11.53 6.14
C LEU A 11 7.60 -11.28 6.76
N GLN A 12 8.44 -10.55 6.03
CA GLN A 12 9.78 -10.17 6.47
C GLN A 12 9.83 -8.71 6.92
N ARG A 13 10.93 -8.33 7.58
CA ARG A 13 11.20 -6.96 8.05
C ARG A 13 10.12 -6.42 9.01
N ALA A 14 9.48 -7.29 9.78
CA ALA A 14 8.38 -6.91 10.67
C ALA A 14 8.84 -5.94 11.78
N GLY A 15 8.12 -4.83 11.97
CA GLY A 15 8.42 -3.85 13.03
C GLY A 15 7.65 -2.54 12.88
N HIS A 16 8.05 -1.50 13.64
CA HIS A 16 7.45 -0.15 13.61
C HIS A 16 5.92 -0.18 13.82
N ALA A 17 5.50 -0.80 14.92
CA ALA A 17 4.10 -1.10 15.18
C ALA A 17 3.36 0.06 15.84
N SER A 18 2.04 0.11 15.61
CA SER A 18 1.08 0.90 16.36
C SER A 18 -0.05 -0.01 16.83
N PHE A 19 -0.44 0.13 18.10
CA PHE A 19 -1.49 -0.68 18.73
C PHE A 19 -2.84 0.02 18.63
N VAL A 20 -3.91 -0.77 18.56
CA VAL A 20 -5.29 -0.31 18.67
C VAL A 20 -6.12 -1.36 19.40
N GLU A 21 -6.98 -0.89 20.30
CA GLU A 21 -8.02 -1.69 20.92
C GLU A 21 -9.31 -1.51 20.14
N THR A 22 -9.93 -2.63 19.74
CA THR A 22 -11.24 -2.62 19.08
C THR A 22 -12.34 -2.33 20.09
N GLN A 23 -13.54 -1.99 19.61
CA GLN A 23 -14.72 -1.75 20.45
C GLN A 23 -15.12 -2.99 21.28
N GLY A 24 -14.75 -4.19 20.81
CA GLY A 24 -14.96 -5.45 21.52
C GLY A 24 -13.85 -5.80 22.53
N GLY A 25 -12.90 -4.90 22.79
CA GLY A 25 -11.79 -5.12 23.73
C GLY A 25 -10.65 -6.02 23.19
N THR A 26 -10.71 -6.42 21.92
CA THR A 26 -9.62 -7.17 21.29
C THR A 26 -8.53 -6.20 20.84
N TRP A 27 -7.27 -6.50 21.18
CA TRP A 27 -6.12 -5.70 20.74
C TRP A 27 -5.52 -6.23 19.43
N VAL A 28 -5.20 -5.29 18.54
CA VAL A 28 -4.52 -5.55 17.26
C VAL A 28 -3.38 -4.55 17.14
N MET A 29 -2.30 -4.94 16.46
CA MET A 29 -1.28 -3.99 16.03
C MET A 29 -1.13 -3.96 14.52
N ALA A 30 -1.07 -2.76 13.95
CA ALA A 30 -0.59 -2.53 12.60
C ALA A 30 0.91 -2.41 12.63
N HIS A 31 1.61 -3.02 11.67
CA HIS A 31 3.06 -2.93 11.57
C HIS A 31 3.50 -2.95 10.11
N LEU A 32 4.71 -2.44 9.86
CA LEU A 32 5.31 -2.57 8.53
C LEU A 32 5.89 -3.98 8.33
N CYS A 33 5.87 -4.46 7.09
CA CYS A 33 6.54 -5.67 6.66
C CYS A 33 6.99 -5.54 5.19
N ALA A 34 7.51 -6.62 4.62
CA ALA A 34 7.71 -6.76 3.19
C ALA A 34 7.57 -8.24 2.78
N ARG A 35 7.23 -8.50 1.52
CA ARG A 35 7.24 -9.82 0.87
C ARG A 35 8.39 -9.94 -0.16
N PRO A 36 9.63 -10.30 0.24
CA PRO A 36 10.75 -10.33 -0.68
C PRO A 36 10.62 -11.47 -1.72
N VAL A 37 10.89 -11.16 -2.98
CA VAL A 37 11.06 -12.14 -4.07
C VAL A 37 12.54 -12.17 -4.42
N LEU A 38 13.18 -13.33 -4.24
CA LEU A 38 14.64 -13.48 -4.41
C LEU A 38 15.44 -12.43 -3.62
N GLY A 39 15.01 -12.14 -2.39
CA GLY A 39 15.63 -11.15 -1.49
C GLY A 39 15.28 -9.69 -1.77
N LYS A 40 14.52 -9.39 -2.83
CA LYS A 40 14.14 -8.02 -3.22
C LYS A 40 12.68 -7.72 -2.88
N SER A 41 12.43 -6.57 -2.27
CA SER A 41 11.09 -6.09 -1.93
C SER A 41 10.50 -5.29 -3.10
N LEU A 42 9.86 -5.98 -4.06
CA LEU A 42 9.34 -5.37 -5.29
C LEU A 42 8.23 -4.34 -5.03
N THR A 43 7.40 -4.56 -4.01
CA THR A 43 6.29 -3.69 -3.61
C THR A 43 6.67 -2.69 -2.50
N GLY A 44 7.95 -2.62 -2.14
CA GLY A 44 8.41 -1.79 -1.03
C GLY A 44 8.08 -2.38 0.35
N ARG A 45 7.79 -1.51 1.32
CA ARG A 45 7.27 -1.90 2.63
C ARG A 45 5.75 -1.86 2.58
N GLU A 46 5.12 -2.88 3.15
CA GLU A 46 3.69 -3.12 3.17
C GLU A 46 3.17 -3.02 4.62
N THR A 47 1.85 -3.01 4.79
CA THR A 47 1.21 -3.00 6.12
C THR A 47 0.57 -4.35 6.39
N ALA A 48 0.80 -4.89 7.58
CA ALA A 48 0.15 -6.09 8.08
C ALA A 48 -0.44 -5.85 9.48
N LEU A 49 -1.41 -6.67 9.85
CA LEU A 49 -2.03 -6.68 11.17
C LEU A 49 -1.57 -7.91 11.95
N GLN A 50 -1.53 -7.80 13.28
CA GLN A 50 -1.24 -8.93 14.18
C GLN A 50 -2.12 -8.85 15.42
N PRO A 51 -2.61 -10.00 15.92
CA PRO A 51 -3.38 -10.04 17.16
C PRO A 51 -2.45 -9.82 18.35
N VAL A 52 -2.93 -9.08 19.35
CA VAL A 52 -2.17 -8.76 20.56
C VAL A 52 -2.92 -9.27 21.78
N VAL A 53 -2.20 -9.96 22.67
CA VAL A 53 -2.66 -10.34 24.01
C VAL A 53 -1.79 -9.67 25.04
N TRP A 54 -2.37 -9.34 26.19
CA TRP A 54 -1.67 -8.77 27.33
C TRP A 54 -1.47 -9.88 28.37
N GLU A 55 -0.22 -10.17 28.69
CA GLU A 55 0.18 -11.16 29.69
C GLU A 55 1.16 -10.50 30.66
N ASP A 56 0.83 -10.51 31.96
CA ASP A 56 1.62 -9.83 33.00
C ASP A 56 1.93 -8.36 32.67
N ASP A 57 0.93 -7.63 32.16
CA ASP A 57 1.02 -6.24 31.68
C ASP A 57 1.98 -6.01 30.50
N TRP A 58 2.40 -7.07 29.80
CA TRP A 58 3.21 -6.98 28.59
C TRP A 58 2.44 -7.40 27.33
N PRO A 59 2.49 -6.61 26.24
CA PRO A 59 1.85 -6.97 24.99
C PRO A 59 2.67 -8.04 24.25
N ARG A 60 1.99 -9.08 23.79
CA ARG A 60 2.56 -10.19 23.01
C ARG A 60 1.73 -10.45 21.76
N VAL A 61 2.37 -11.00 20.72
CA VAL A 61 1.64 -11.54 19.57
C VAL A 61 0.84 -12.75 20.06
N ALA A 62 -0.46 -12.80 19.76
CA ALA A 62 -1.27 -13.95 20.13
C ALA A 62 -0.77 -15.23 19.41
N GLY A 63 -0.90 -16.39 20.06
CA GLY A 63 -0.38 -17.66 19.55
C GLY A 63 1.08 -17.96 19.94
N GLY A 64 1.72 -17.04 20.68
CA GLY A 64 3.05 -17.24 21.25
C GLY A 64 4.19 -16.87 20.30
N GLY A 65 5.38 -16.69 20.88
CA GLY A 65 6.57 -16.28 20.14
C GLY A 65 6.55 -14.82 19.70
N HIS A 66 7.27 -14.52 18.62
CA HIS A 66 7.45 -13.14 18.13
C HIS A 66 7.36 -13.00 16.62
N ALA A 67 7.10 -14.08 15.88
CA ALA A 67 6.99 -14.03 14.43
C ALA A 67 5.66 -13.38 14.00
N PRO A 68 5.63 -12.61 12.89
CA PRO A 68 4.37 -12.21 12.26
C PRO A 68 3.61 -13.45 11.77
N LEU A 69 2.31 -13.48 12.03
CA LEU A 69 1.37 -14.46 11.49
C LEU A 69 0.97 -14.07 10.07
N ASP A 70 0.72 -15.07 9.22
CA ASP A 70 0.23 -14.87 7.86
C ASP A 70 -1.29 -14.61 7.82
N ALA A 71 -2.01 -15.13 8.80
CA ALA A 71 -3.45 -14.96 8.97
C ALA A 71 -3.83 -15.20 10.44
N PHE A 72 -4.91 -14.58 10.88
CA PHE A 72 -5.51 -14.76 12.20
C PHE A 72 -6.96 -14.27 12.16
N GLU A 73 -7.75 -14.70 13.14
CA GLU A 73 -9.12 -14.25 13.34
C GLU A 73 -9.19 -13.16 14.40
N VAL A 74 -10.08 -12.18 14.19
CA VAL A 74 -10.40 -11.15 15.19
C VAL A 74 -11.82 -11.36 15.65
N ALA A 75 -12.00 -11.73 16.92
CA ALA A 75 -13.31 -11.88 17.51
C ALA A 75 -13.95 -10.52 17.86
N GLY A 76 -15.28 -10.46 17.87
CA GLY A 76 -16.01 -9.31 18.40
C GLY A 76 -15.96 -8.03 17.56
N LEU A 77 -15.63 -8.14 16.26
CA LEU A 77 -15.83 -7.03 15.33
C LEU A 77 -17.35 -6.81 15.12
N PRO A 78 -17.85 -5.56 15.15
CA PRO A 78 -19.25 -5.28 14.89
C PRO A 78 -19.62 -5.63 13.44
N ASP A 79 -20.86 -6.06 13.19
CA ASP A 79 -21.35 -6.43 11.85
C ASP A 79 -21.18 -5.29 10.83
N ALA A 80 -21.24 -4.03 11.26
CA ALA A 80 -20.97 -2.86 10.42
C ALA A 80 -19.52 -2.83 9.84
N ALA A 81 -18.56 -3.54 10.44
CA ALA A 81 -17.23 -3.72 9.86
C ALA A 81 -17.26 -4.57 8.58
N ALA A 82 -18.28 -5.43 8.41
CA ALA A 82 -18.49 -6.19 7.17
C ALA A 82 -19.00 -5.30 6.01
N GLU A 83 -19.53 -4.11 6.31
CA GLU A 83 -20.01 -3.15 5.29
C GLU A 83 -18.90 -2.24 4.75
N PHE A 84 -17.73 -2.17 5.40
CA PHE A 84 -16.61 -1.38 4.90
C PHE A 84 -15.96 -2.07 3.70
N VAL A 85 -16.43 -1.71 2.51
CA VAL A 85 -15.76 -2.07 1.26
C VAL A 85 -14.71 -1.01 0.97
N ALA A 86 -13.44 -1.35 1.22
CA ALA A 86 -12.33 -0.49 0.81
C ALA A 86 -12.42 -0.23 -0.71
N ARG A 87 -12.53 1.03 -1.11
CA ARG A 87 -12.55 1.40 -2.54
C ARG A 87 -11.29 0.87 -3.20
N GLN A 88 -11.45 -0.11 -4.08
CA GLN A 88 -10.34 -0.57 -4.91
C GLN A 88 -10.20 0.38 -6.10
N PRO A 89 -8.97 0.79 -6.44
CA PRO A 89 -8.74 1.50 -7.70
C PRO A 89 -9.19 0.60 -8.87
N PRO A 90 -9.74 1.18 -9.94
CA PRO A 90 -10.18 0.40 -11.09
C PRO A 90 -8.99 -0.33 -11.74
N GLU A 91 -9.30 -1.45 -12.39
CA GLU A 91 -8.32 -2.19 -13.19
C GLU A 91 -7.94 -1.42 -14.46
N HIS A 92 -8.91 -0.71 -15.05
CA HIS A 92 -8.75 0.16 -16.20
C HIS A 92 -9.28 1.55 -15.86
N ASP A 93 -8.45 2.57 -16.04
CA ASP A 93 -8.84 3.97 -15.87
C ASP A 93 -8.93 4.62 -17.26
N ASP A 94 -10.15 4.98 -17.67
CA ASP A 94 -10.43 5.70 -18.90
C ASP A 94 -10.54 7.22 -18.69
N PHE A 95 -10.24 7.68 -17.48
CA PHE A 95 -10.28 9.09 -17.06
C PHE A 95 -11.63 9.78 -17.28
N SER A 96 -12.72 9.03 -17.43
CA SER A 96 -14.08 9.59 -17.61
C SER A 96 -14.57 10.36 -16.38
N ASP A 97 -14.18 9.90 -15.19
CA ASP A 97 -14.49 10.51 -13.89
C ASP A 97 -13.41 11.49 -13.40
N GLY A 98 -12.48 11.90 -14.27
CA GLY A 98 -11.34 12.74 -13.91
C GLY A 98 -10.14 11.93 -13.41
N LEU A 99 -9.25 12.58 -12.64
CA LEU A 99 -8.03 11.95 -12.13
C LEU A 99 -8.26 11.27 -10.78
N GLY A 100 -8.03 9.95 -10.72
CA GLY A 100 -8.19 9.16 -9.50
C GLY A 100 -7.20 9.50 -8.37
N ASP A 101 -7.64 9.31 -7.12
CA ASP A 101 -6.85 9.53 -5.89
C ASP A 101 -5.75 8.48 -5.64
N PHE A 102 -5.76 7.40 -6.41
CA PHE A 102 -4.75 6.33 -6.38
C PHE A 102 -3.49 6.65 -7.19
N TYR A 103 -3.47 7.75 -7.93
CA TYR A 103 -2.26 8.28 -8.56
C TYR A 103 -1.45 9.14 -7.61
N SER A 104 -0.17 9.28 -7.90
CA SER A 104 0.76 10.15 -7.20
C SER A 104 1.69 10.81 -8.21
N SER A 105 1.93 12.09 -8.01
CA SER A 105 2.94 12.85 -8.74
C SER A 105 4.26 12.90 -7.97
N MET A 106 5.34 13.24 -8.67
CA MET A 106 6.65 13.35 -8.04
C MET A 106 6.79 14.70 -7.34
N ARG A 107 7.01 14.67 -6.02
CA ARG A 107 7.26 15.84 -5.12
C ARG A 107 6.09 16.79 -4.95
N VAL A 108 5.57 17.37 -6.04
CA VAL A 108 4.52 18.40 -6.05
C VAL A 108 3.36 18.00 -6.97
N PRO A 109 2.14 18.55 -6.77
CA PRO A 109 1.05 18.40 -7.73
C PRO A 109 1.46 18.86 -9.14
N LEU A 110 0.93 18.22 -10.18
CA LEU A 110 1.33 18.50 -11.57
C LEU A 110 0.85 19.85 -12.11
N GLY A 111 -0.17 20.46 -11.50
CA GLY A 111 -0.70 21.76 -11.94
C GLY A 111 -1.04 21.75 -13.44
N ASP A 112 -0.59 22.78 -14.15
CA ASP A 112 -0.84 22.95 -15.60
C ASP A 112 -0.12 21.91 -16.49
N ASP A 113 0.75 21.06 -15.92
CA ASP A 113 1.45 19.99 -16.65
C ASP A 113 0.61 18.72 -16.80
N ALA A 114 -0.57 18.66 -16.20
CA ALA A 114 -1.52 17.58 -16.37
C ALA A 114 -2.95 18.09 -16.48
N SER A 115 -3.71 17.55 -17.42
CA SER A 115 -5.15 17.80 -17.53
C SER A 115 -5.87 16.53 -17.91
N VAL A 116 -7.08 16.35 -17.41
CA VAL A 116 -8.02 15.34 -17.88
C VAL A 116 -9.16 16.05 -18.58
N ASP A 117 -9.37 15.72 -19.84
CA ASP A 117 -10.49 16.25 -20.65
C ASP A 117 -11.06 15.13 -21.51
N ALA A 118 -12.40 15.00 -21.51
CA ALA A 118 -13.16 14.02 -22.29
C ALA A 118 -12.57 12.58 -22.26
N GLY A 119 -12.17 12.08 -21.08
CA GLY A 119 -11.61 10.73 -20.93
C GLY A 119 -10.15 10.58 -21.40
N VAL A 120 -9.40 11.69 -21.51
CA VAL A 120 -8.01 11.67 -21.92
C VAL A 120 -7.14 12.42 -20.92
N LEU A 121 -6.21 11.70 -20.29
CA LEU A 121 -5.11 12.30 -19.55
C LEU A 121 -4.06 12.85 -20.53
N THR A 122 -3.84 14.16 -20.50
CA THR A 122 -2.74 14.83 -21.20
C THR A 122 -1.65 15.20 -20.20
N LEU A 123 -0.41 14.87 -20.53
CA LEU A 123 0.78 15.22 -19.74
C LEU A 123 1.73 16.06 -20.61
N THR A 124 2.15 17.21 -20.11
CA THR A 124 3.17 18.04 -20.76
C THR A 124 4.55 17.63 -20.27
N GLY A 125 5.39 17.11 -21.17
CA GLY A 125 6.77 16.72 -20.83
C GLY A 125 7.62 17.91 -20.36
N ARG A 126 8.36 17.70 -19.27
CA ARG A 126 9.30 18.68 -18.69
C ARG A 126 10.71 18.11 -18.69
N GLU A 127 11.39 18.13 -17.56
CA GLU A 127 12.76 17.65 -17.42
C GLU A 127 12.85 16.12 -17.42
N SER A 128 14.08 15.61 -17.53
CA SER A 128 14.35 14.17 -17.48
C SER A 128 14.00 13.54 -16.12
N MET A 129 13.81 12.21 -16.11
CA MET A 129 13.55 11.43 -14.89
C MET A 129 14.66 11.50 -13.82
N PHE A 130 15.85 11.99 -14.16
CA PHE A 130 16.96 12.19 -13.21
C PHE A 130 16.91 13.55 -12.53
N SER A 131 16.00 14.44 -12.95
CA SER A 131 15.90 15.76 -12.36
C SER A 131 15.31 15.71 -10.95
N CYS A 132 15.87 16.59 -10.10
CA CYS A 132 15.33 16.90 -8.78
C CYS A 132 14.27 18.01 -8.80
N TYR A 133 13.99 18.58 -9.97
CA TYR A 133 13.10 19.72 -10.17
C TYR A 133 11.83 19.30 -10.94
N GLN A 134 11.57 19.86 -12.13
CA GLN A 134 10.29 19.75 -12.82
C GLN A 134 10.21 18.46 -13.65
N VAL A 135 9.70 17.39 -13.05
CA VAL A 135 9.44 16.13 -13.77
C VAL A 135 7.94 15.86 -13.81
N THR A 136 7.40 15.74 -15.02
CA THR A 136 6.01 15.32 -15.24
C THR A 136 5.93 13.80 -15.17
N LEU A 137 5.66 13.28 -13.97
CA LEU A 137 5.41 11.86 -13.74
C LEU A 137 4.11 11.70 -12.96
N LEU A 138 3.23 10.85 -13.48
CA LEU A 138 2.07 10.34 -12.76
C LEU A 138 2.15 8.82 -12.69
N ALA A 139 2.08 8.26 -11.50
CA ALA A 139 2.20 6.82 -11.27
C ALA A 139 1.28 6.36 -10.15
N ARG A 140 0.99 5.05 -10.09
CA ARG A 140 0.33 4.42 -8.94
C ARG A 140 1.22 3.33 -8.35
N ARG A 141 0.94 2.93 -7.10
CA ARG A 141 1.72 1.90 -6.40
C ARG A 141 1.55 0.54 -7.08
N GLN A 142 2.65 -0.19 -7.28
CA GLN A 142 2.62 -1.62 -7.58
C GLN A 142 2.30 -2.37 -6.28
N GLN A 143 1.15 -3.05 -6.22
CA GLN A 143 0.67 -3.75 -5.03
C GLN A 143 0.92 -5.26 -5.06
N GLU A 144 1.22 -5.82 -6.24
CA GLU A 144 1.51 -7.25 -6.40
C GLU A 144 2.81 -7.50 -7.17
N ALA A 145 3.48 -8.59 -6.83
CA ALA A 145 4.73 -9.00 -7.49
C ALA A 145 4.50 -9.52 -8.92
N ARG A 146 3.29 -10.00 -9.21
CA ARG A 146 2.84 -10.44 -10.53
C ARG A 146 1.73 -9.51 -10.99
N CYS A 147 2.05 -8.62 -11.92
CA CYS A 147 1.09 -7.66 -12.45
C CYS A 147 1.41 -7.34 -13.91
N THR A 148 0.41 -6.84 -14.63
CA THR A 148 0.55 -6.25 -15.96
C THR A 148 0.07 -4.80 -15.88
N ALA A 149 0.74 -3.90 -16.58
CA ALA A 149 0.33 -2.52 -16.73
C ALA A 149 0.48 -2.13 -18.20
N GLU A 150 -0.57 -1.56 -18.77
CA GLU A 150 -0.64 -1.18 -20.18
C GLU A 150 -1.20 0.23 -20.30
N THR A 151 -0.84 0.93 -21.36
CA THR A 151 -1.38 2.25 -21.68
C THR A 151 -1.35 2.46 -23.19
N SER A 152 -2.29 3.25 -23.70
CA SER A 152 -2.28 3.75 -25.06
C SER A 152 -1.93 5.24 -25.02
N MET A 153 -0.90 5.64 -25.77
CA MET A 153 -0.44 7.03 -25.78
C MET A 153 -0.25 7.54 -27.21
N ARG A 154 -0.51 8.83 -27.39
CA ARG A 154 -0.14 9.57 -28.60
C ARG A 154 0.81 10.69 -28.22
N LEU A 155 2.02 10.66 -28.77
CA LEU A 155 2.96 11.75 -28.63
C LEU A 155 2.61 12.86 -29.63
N ARG A 156 2.32 14.07 -29.14
CA ARG A 156 2.23 15.27 -29.97
C ARG A 156 3.59 15.95 -29.95
N ARG A 157 4.24 16.05 -31.11
CA ARG A 157 5.44 16.88 -31.24
C ARG A 157 5.01 18.33 -31.47
N PRO A 158 5.72 19.31 -30.90
CA PRO A 158 5.50 20.72 -31.22
C PRO A 158 5.76 21.01 -32.70
#